data_AF-B8IAI1-F1
#
_entry.id   AF-B8IAI1-F1
#
_cell.length_a   1.000
_cell.length_b   1.000
_cell.length_c   1.000
_cell.angle_alpha   90.00
_cell.angle_beta   90.00
_cell.angle_gamma   90.00
#
_symmetry.space_group_name_H-M   'P 1'
#
loop_
_entity.id
_entity.type
_entity.pdbx_description
1 polymer ?
#
loop_
_entity_poly.entity_id
_entity_poly.type
_entity_poly.pdbx_seq_one_letter_code
_entity_poly.pdbx_strand_id
1 'polypeptide(L)'
;MILGPDLTVLKEAAKRKVADFFVQQVQQADPVDPQLRAMYVLKYQEARGVLNGIPSALIEGEASIRGITPAEMAQIIVGMAEQSSQAELSRMATNVAIDAATSEAGVLAVLARFGLTLSLGAAAA
;
A
#
# COMPACT_ATOMS: atom_id res chain seq x y z
N MET A 1 17.30 7.02 35.67
CA MET A 1 17.00 7.33 34.26
C MET A 1 16.75 6.00 33.56
N ILE A 2 15.51 5.71 33.20
CA ILE A 2 15.19 4.55 32.35
C ILE A 2 15.59 4.98 30.94
N LEU A 3 16.74 4.51 30.46
CA LEU A 3 17.13 4.69 29.07
C LEU A 3 16.17 3.85 28.22
N GLY A 4 15.15 4.51 27.67
CA GLY A 4 14.40 3.94 26.56
C GLY A 4 15.31 3.72 25.35
N PRO A 5 14.89 2.89 24.38
CA PRO A 5 15.64 2.70 23.15
C PRO A 5 15.85 4.03 22.42
N ASP A 6 16.98 4.16 21.75
CA ASP A 6 17.33 5.35 20.98
C ASP A 6 16.22 5.72 20.00
N LEU A 7 15.96 7.02 19.84
CA LEU A 7 14.90 7.53 18.97
C LEU A 7 15.06 7.03 17.53
N THR A 8 16.29 6.83 17.07
CA THR A 8 16.59 6.22 15.77
C THR A 8 16.06 4.80 15.66
N VAL A 9 16.28 3.98 16.69
CA VAL A 9 15.78 2.59 16.75
C VAL A 9 14.25 2.58 16.74
N LEU A 10 13.63 3.51 17.46
CA LEU A 10 12.18 3.63 17.53
C LEU A 10 11.56 4.08 16.19
N LYS A 11 12.21 5.02 15.49
CA LYS A 11 11.81 5.43 14.13
C LYS A 11 11.93 4.29 13.13
N GLU A 12 13.02 3.54 13.14
CA GLU A 12 13.21 2.42 12.22
C GLU A 12 12.20 1.29 12.48
N ALA A 13 11.89 0.99 13.74
CA ALA A 13 10.83 0.06 14.10
C ALA A 13 9.44 0.55 13.65
N ALA A 14 9.16 1.85 13.79
CA ALA A 14 7.92 2.47 13.32
C ALA A 14 7.78 2.38 11.79
N LYS A 15 8.85 2.69 11.04
CA LYS A 15 8.85 2.60 9.57
C LYS A 15 8.59 1.19 9.08
N ARG A 16 9.22 0.18 9.70
CA ARG A 16 8.94 -1.23 9.37
C ARG A 16 7.49 -1.59 9.62
N LYS A 17 6.94 -1.20 10.77
CA LYS A 17 5.54 -1.49 11.13
C LYS A 17 4.54 -0.82 10.20
N VAL A 18 4.83 0.41 9.76
CA VAL A 18 4.04 1.13 8.76
C VAL A 18 4.15 0.45 7.39
N ALA A 19 5.35 0.02 6.99
CA ALA A 19 5.52 -0.72 5.74
C ALA A 19 4.69 -2.01 5.74
N ASP A 20 4.74 -2.78 6.82
CA ASP A 20 3.95 -4.01 6.96
C ASP A 20 2.43 -3.71 6.93
N PHE A 21 1.99 -2.64 7.59
CA PHE A 21 0.58 -2.22 7.56
C PHE A 21 0.09 -1.89 6.14
N PHE A 22 0.84 -1.08 5.38
CA PHE A 22 0.46 -0.73 4.01
C PHE A 22 0.55 -1.93 3.06
N VAL A 23 1.53 -2.83 3.25
CA VAL A 23 1.60 -4.09 2.50
C VAL A 23 0.38 -4.97 2.80
N GLN A 24 -0.01 -5.12 4.07
CA GLN A 24 -1.21 -5.88 4.45
C GLN A 24 -2.48 -5.22 3.93
N GLN A 25 -2.57 -3.88 3.95
CA GLN A 25 -3.72 -3.16 3.40
C GLN A 25 -3.85 -3.39 1.89
N VAL A 26 -2.74 -3.33 1.15
CA VAL A 26 -2.72 -3.62 -0.29
C VAL A 26 -3.00 -5.10 -0.55
N GLN A 27 -2.47 -6.04 0.23
CA GLN A 27 -2.75 -7.48 0.09
C GLN A 27 -4.19 -7.87 0.46
N GLN A 28 -4.80 -7.18 1.42
CA GLN A 28 -6.21 -7.38 1.76
C GLN A 28 -7.13 -6.78 0.70
N ALA A 29 -6.72 -5.68 0.06
CA ALA A 29 -7.43 -5.11 -1.08
C ALA A 29 -7.23 -5.91 -2.37
N ASP A 30 -6.07 -6.57 -2.53
CA ASP A 30 -5.71 -7.36 -3.71
C ASP A 30 -4.72 -8.48 -3.33
N PRO A 31 -5.18 -9.74 -3.14
CA PRO A 31 -4.39 -10.86 -2.62
C PRO A 31 -3.38 -11.43 -3.63
N VAL A 32 -2.91 -10.62 -4.56
CA VAL A 32 -2.26 -11.07 -5.79
C VAL A 32 -0.73 -11.04 -5.67
N ASP A 33 -0.12 -12.15 -6.08
CA ASP A 33 1.32 -12.45 -6.00
C ASP A 33 2.19 -11.36 -6.66
N PRO A 34 3.37 -11.01 -6.11
CA PRO A 34 4.31 -10.08 -6.74
C PRO A 34 4.63 -10.32 -8.23
N GLN A 35 4.66 -11.57 -8.72
CA GLN A 35 4.85 -11.85 -10.14
C GLN A 35 3.68 -11.38 -11.01
N LEU A 36 2.48 -11.40 -10.47
CA LEU A 36 1.27 -10.90 -11.12
C LEU A 36 1.24 -9.35 -11.17
N ARG A 37 2.10 -8.64 -10.42
CA ARG A 37 2.22 -7.17 -10.52
C ARG A 37 2.79 -6.69 -11.85
N ALA A 38 3.76 -7.39 -12.43
CA ALA A 38 4.26 -7.04 -13.76
C ALA A 38 3.15 -7.18 -14.81
N MET A 39 2.31 -8.21 -14.65
CA MET A 39 1.10 -8.39 -15.46
C MET A 39 0.08 -7.28 -15.20
N TYR A 40 -0.06 -6.77 -13.98
CA TYR A 40 -0.95 -5.65 -13.67
C TYR A 40 -0.55 -4.34 -14.34
N VAL A 41 0.74 -4.05 -14.51
CA VAL A 41 1.17 -2.85 -15.24
C VAL A 41 0.74 -2.94 -16.71
N LEU A 42 0.88 -4.11 -17.32
CA LEU A 42 0.42 -4.36 -18.70
C LEU A 42 -1.11 -4.28 -18.79
N LYS A 43 -1.83 -4.92 -17.86
CA LYS A 43 -3.29 -4.84 -17.75
C LYS A 43 -3.79 -3.42 -17.52
N TYR A 44 -3.07 -2.62 -16.74
CA TYR A 44 -3.39 -1.22 -16.50
C TYR A 44 -3.25 -0.40 -17.78
N GLN A 45 -2.18 -0.61 -18.55
CA GLN A 45 -1.99 0.06 -19.85
C GLN A 45 -3.09 -0.33 -20.84
N GLU A 46 -3.43 -1.62 -20.93
CA GLU A 46 -4.53 -2.09 -21.76
C GLU A 46 -5.89 -1.56 -21.30
N ALA A 47 -6.12 -1.46 -19.99
CA ALA A 47 -7.34 -0.88 -19.43
C ALA A 47 -7.48 0.59 -19.80
N ARG A 48 -6.39 1.35 -19.72
CA ARG A 48 -6.38 2.72 -20.23
C ARG A 48 -6.62 2.78 -21.74
N GLY A 49 -6.11 1.82 -22.50
CA GLY A 49 -6.41 1.66 -23.92
C GLY A 49 -7.91 1.49 -24.18
N VAL A 50 -8.56 0.55 -23.47
CA VAL A 50 -10.00 0.28 -23.58
C VAL A 50 -10.84 1.49 -23.23
N LEU A 51 -10.48 2.24 -22.18
CA LEU A 51 -11.17 3.49 -21.84
C LEU A 51 -11.02 4.58 -22.91
N ASN A 52 -9.98 4.50 -23.74
CA ASN A 52 -9.76 5.38 -24.89
C ASN A 52 -10.32 4.78 -26.21
N GLY A 53 -11.06 3.67 -26.14
CA GLY A 53 -11.68 3.03 -27.30
C GLY A 53 -10.76 2.06 -28.06
N ILE A 54 -9.61 1.69 -27.51
CA ILE A 54 -8.71 0.68 -28.09
C ILE A 54 -9.10 -0.71 -27.56
N PRO A 55 -9.44 -1.67 -28.43
CA PRO A 55 -9.85 -3.01 -28.00
C PRO A 55 -8.70 -3.78 -27.32
N SER A 56 -9.04 -4.63 -26.35
CA SER A 56 -8.09 -5.54 -25.67
C SER A 56 -8.77 -6.90 -25.50
N ALA A 57 -8.23 -7.92 -26.17
CA ALA A 57 -8.72 -9.29 -26.07
C ALA A 57 -8.60 -9.85 -24.64
N LEU A 58 -7.61 -9.38 -23.87
CA LEU A 58 -7.42 -9.76 -22.48
C LEU A 58 -8.55 -9.22 -21.60
N ILE A 59 -8.89 -7.94 -21.74
CA ILE A 59 -9.96 -7.30 -20.95
C ILE A 59 -11.33 -7.80 -21.39
N GLU A 60 -11.54 -8.00 -22.69
CA GLU A 60 -12.76 -8.62 -23.22
C GLU A 60 -12.99 -10.03 -22.67
N GLY A 61 -11.92 -10.83 -22.58
CA GLY A 61 -11.96 -12.15 -21.97
C GLY A 61 -12.37 -12.11 -20.50
N GLU A 62 -11.77 -11.23 -19.70
CA GLU A 62 -12.11 -11.09 -18.28
C GLU A 62 -13.51 -10.51 -18.04
N ALA A 63 -13.92 -9.53 -18.85
CA ALA A 63 -15.24 -8.92 -18.80
C ALA A 63 -16.32 -9.96 -19.09
N SER A 64 -16.10 -10.81 -20.11
CA SER A 64 -16.98 -11.93 -20.46
C SER A 64 -17.14 -12.94 -19.32
N ILE A 65 -16.05 -13.34 -18.67
CA ILE A 65 -16.07 -14.25 -17.51
C ILE A 65 -16.90 -13.67 -16.35
N ARG A 66 -16.80 -12.36 -16.14
CA ARG A 66 -17.45 -11.65 -15.04
C ARG A 66 -18.85 -11.13 -15.39
N GLY A 67 -19.30 -11.30 -16.63
CA GLY A 67 -20.61 -10.84 -17.10
C GLY A 67 -20.76 -9.31 -17.12
N ILE A 68 -19.66 -8.57 -17.28
CA ILE A 68 -19.65 -7.10 -17.35
C ILE A 68 -19.10 -6.62 -18.69
N THR A 69 -19.17 -5.33 -18.98
CA THR A 69 -18.60 -4.76 -20.20
C THR A 69 -17.07 -4.59 -20.09
N PRO A 70 -16.34 -4.60 -21.22
CA PRO A 70 -14.90 -4.30 -21.23
C PRO A 70 -14.59 -2.92 -20.62
N ALA A 71 -15.47 -1.94 -20.80
CA ALA A 71 -15.31 -0.61 -20.21
C ALA A 71 -15.44 -0.63 -18.68
N GLU A 72 -16.44 -1.33 -18.12
CA GLU A 72 -16.58 -1.50 -16.67
C GLU A 72 -15.39 -2.27 -16.08
N MET A 73 -14.93 -3.32 -16.75
CA MET A 73 -13.75 -4.07 -16.33
C MET A 73 -12.49 -3.18 -16.33
N ALA A 74 -12.30 -2.37 -17.37
CA ALA A 74 -11.19 -1.42 -17.46
C ALA A 74 -11.24 -0.36 -16.35
N GLN A 75 -12.44 0.14 -15.98
CA GLN A 75 -12.61 1.06 -14.85
C GLN A 75 -12.22 0.42 -13.52
N ILE A 76 -12.60 -0.85 -13.29
CA ILE A 76 -12.21 -1.59 -12.07
C ILE A 76 -10.69 -1.72 -11.99
N ILE A 77 -10.03 -2.13 -13.07
CA ILE A 77 -8.57 -2.29 -13.13
C ILE A 77 -7.85 -0.97 -12.86
N VAL A 78 -8.30 0.13 -13.48
CA VAL A 78 -7.73 1.46 -13.26
C VAL A 78 -7.95 1.91 -11.81
N GLY A 79 -9.15 1.75 -11.26
CA GLY A 79 -9.45 2.10 -9.88
C GLY A 79 -8.60 1.34 -8.86
N MET A 80 -8.34 0.05 -9.10
CA MET A 80 -7.44 -0.75 -8.27
C MET A 80 -5.99 -0.25 -8.33
N ALA A 81 -5.50 0.08 -9.54
CA ALA A 81 -4.14 0.60 -9.72
C ALA A 81 -3.93 1.99 -9.07
N GLU A 82 -4.96 2.85 -9.12
CA GLU A 82 -4.96 4.15 -8.46
C GLU A 82 -4.96 4.02 -6.93
N GLN A 83 -5.76 3.11 -6.38
CA GLN A 83 -5.76 2.82 -4.94
C GLN A 83 -4.39 2.32 -4.46
N SER A 84 -3.75 1.42 -5.22
CA SER A 84 -2.39 0.96 -4.90
C SER A 84 -1.37 2.12 -4.93
N SER A 85 -1.52 3.06 -5.86
CA SER A 85 -0.64 4.24 -5.96
C SER A 85 -0.85 5.21 -4.80
N GLN A 86 -2.09 5.42 -4.38
CA GLN A 86 -2.42 6.25 -3.21
C GLN A 86 -1.92 5.64 -1.89
N ALA A 87 -1.99 4.31 -1.76
CA ALA A 87 -1.44 3.61 -0.60
C ALA A 87 0.08 3.80 -0.50
N GLU A 88 0.80 3.73 -1.63
CA GLU A 88 2.24 3.94 -1.66
C GLU A 88 2.63 5.40 -1.33
N LEU A 89 1.90 6.39 -1.88
CA LEU A 89 2.09 7.80 -1.50
C LEU A 89 1.84 8.03 -0.01
N SER A 90 0.81 7.40 0.55
CA SER A 90 0.47 7.48 1.98
C SER A 90 1.57 6.86 2.86
N ARG A 91 2.15 5.73 2.43
CA ARG A 91 3.29 5.09 3.08
C ARG A 91 4.51 6.01 3.10
N MET A 92 4.84 6.62 1.95
CA MET A 92 5.97 7.56 1.85
C MET A 92 5.77 8.79 2.73
N ALA A 93 4.59 9.41 2.70
CA ALA A 93 4.26 10.56 3.55
C ALA A 93 4.36 10.22 5.05
N THR A 94 3.95 9.01 5.43
CA THR A 94 4.06 8.53 6.81
C THR A 94 5.50 8.33 7.23
N ASN A 95 6.36 7.78 6.36
CA ASN A 95 7.79 7.66 6.63
C ASN A 95 8.46 9.02 6.85
N VAL A 96 8.11 10.02 6.02
CA VAL A 96 8.58 11.40 6.20
C VAL A 96 8.13 11.97 7.54
N ALA A 97 6.87 11.72 7.94
CA ALA A 97 6.35 12.16 9.23
C ALA A 97 7.06 11.49 10.43
N ILE A 98 7.43 10.21 10.31
CA ILE A 98 8.23 9.49 11.32
C ILE A 98 9.63 10.09 11.40
N ASP A 99 10.27 10.36 10.26
CA ASP A 99 11.61 10.95 10.23
C ASP A 99 11.64 12.36 10.82
N ALA A 100 10.60 13.15 10.56
CA ALA A 100 10.46 14.50 11.11
C ALA A 100 10.13 14.52 12.61
N ALA A 101 9.70 13.40 13.21
CA ALA A 101 9.39 13.35 14.63
C ALA A 101 10.66 13.56 15.49
N THR A 102 10.63 14.51 16.40
CA THR A 102 11.79 14.83 17.28
C THR A 102 11.75 14.11 18.62
N SER A 103 10.70 13.31 18.87
CA SER A 103 10.49 12.60 20.13
C SER A 103 9.75 11.29 19.92
N GLU A 104 9.87 10.39 20.90
CA GLU A 104 9.11 9.13 20.96
C GLU A 104 7.59 9.37 20.88
N ALA A 105 7.08 10.34 21.64
CA ALA A 105 5.67 10.73 21.60
C ALA A 105 5.23 11.17 20.18
N GLY A 106 6.11 11.86 19.44
CA GLY A 106 5.86 12.23 18.04
C GLY A 106 5.73 11.01 17.12
N VAL A 107 6.61 10.02 17.28
CA VAL A 107 6.54 8.78 16.48
C VAL A 107 5.27 7.97 16.81
N LEU A 108 4.94 7.84 18.10
CA LEU A 108 3.72 7.16 18.55
C LEU A 108 2.45 7.85 18.05
N ALA A 109 2.43 9.19 18.02
CA ALA A 109 1.30 9.96 17.49
C ALA A 109 1.11 9.72 15.98
N VAL A 110 2.20 9.53 15.21
CA VAL A 110 2.10 9.17 13.79
C VAL A 110 1.52 7.77 13.61
N LEU A 111 1.95 6.80 14.41
CA LEU A 111 1.42 5.42 14.36
C LEU A 111 -0.05 5.33 14.79
N ALA A 112 -0.45 6.10 15.80
CA ALA A 112 -1.82 6.12 16.31
C ALA A 112 -2.85 6.52 15.24
N ARG A 113 -2.47 7.31 14.23
CA ARG A 113 -3.34 7.69 13.09
C ARG A 113 -3.81 6.48 12.28
N PHE A 114 -3.06 5.38 12.34
CA PHE A 114 -3.35 4.13 11.63
C PHE A 114 -3.79 3.01 12.58
N GLY A 115 -4.08 3.33 13.85
CA GLY A 115 -4.39 2.32 14.87
C GLY A 115 -3.21 1.40 15.20
N LEU A 116 -1.98 1.77 14.83
CA LEU A 116 -0.78 0.99 15.08
C LEU A 116 -0.18 1.34 16.44
N THR A 117 0.26 0.33 17.18
CA THR A 117 1.00 0.49 18.44
C THR A 117 2.41 -0.05 18.30
N LEU A 118 3.40 0.57 18.94
CA LEU A 118 4.76 0.03 19.01
C LEU A 118 4.93 -0.72 20.33
N SER A 119 5.08 -2.04 20.27
CA SER A 119 5.56 -2.83 21.40
C SER A 119 7.02 -3.15 21.14
N LEU A 120 7.92 -2.31 21.66
CA LEU A 120 9.32 -2.67 21.76
C LEU A 120 9.38 -3.72 22.87
N GLY A 121 9.39 -4.99 22.48
CA GLY A 121 9.55 -6.08 23.43
C GLY A 121 10.72 -5.76 24.35
N ALA A 122 10.49 -5.87 25.66
CA ALA A 122 11.52 -5.66 26.65
C ALA A 122 12.66 -6.67 26.41
N ALA A 123 13.66 -6.28 25.63
CA ALA A 123 14.98 -6.89 25.68
C ALA A 123 15.65 -6.37 26.94
N ALA A 124 15.16 -6.85 28.08
CA ALA A 124 15.72 -6.63 29.39
C ALA A 124 15.59 -7.95 30.18
N ALA A 125 16.54 -8.85 29.91
CA ALA A 125 17.11 -9.78 30.89
C ALA A 125 18.43 -10.31 30.32
#